data_AF-A0A1G0Z3P9-F1
#
_entry.id   AF-A0A1G0Z3P9-F1
#
_cell.length_a   1.000
_cell.length_b   1.000
_cell.length_c   1.000
_cell.angle_alpha   90.00
_cell.angle_beta   90.00
_cell.angle_gamma   90.00
#
_symmetry.space_group_name_H-M   'P 1'
#
loop_
_entity.id
_entity.type
_entity.pdbx_description
1 polymer ?
#
loop_
_entity_poly.entity_id
_entity_poly.type
_entity_poly.pdbx_seq_one_letter_code
_entity_poly.pdbx_strand_id
1 'polypeptide(L)'
;MIKILYVLPLLLFLVFLFLAGICWLFRNELASIRAGRRNFECGRCGRCCGLNVNLTEEDVARIVKAGHSEKSFAERRFGIRLLKKEHDKCVFFSAVPGTAGACRIYEHRPAVCRRFPALKYFGFRGLDLRCPSVSKAKR
;
A
#
# COMPACT_ATOMS: atom_id res chain seq x y z
N MET A 1 -12.38 52.25 -13.32
CA MET A 1 -11.75 51.80 -12.06
C MET A 1 -12.61 50.83 -11.24
N ILE A 2 -13.94 50.98 -11.16
CA ILE A 2 -14.83 50.14 -10.32
C ILE A 2 -14.84 48.65 -10.73
N LYS A 3 -14.75 48.32 -12.03
CA LYS A 3 -14.74 46.91 -12.49
C LYS A 3 -13.53 46.11 -12.00
N ILE A 4 -12.38 46.76 -11.78
CA ILE A 4 -11.15 46.09 -11.33
C ILE A 4 -11.26 45.66 -9.85
N LEU A 5 -12.04 46.40 -9.05
CA LEU A 5 -12.18 46.17 -7.61
C LEU A 5 -12.89 44.84 -7.27
N TYR A 6 -13.79 44.36 -8.15
CA TYR A 6 -14.52 43.10 -7.96
C TYR A 6 -13.94 41.92 -8.74
N VAL A 7 -13.17 42.19 -9.80
CA VAL A 7 -12.52 41.13 -10.61
C VAL A 7 -11.41 40.45 -9.84
N LEU A 8 -10.59 41.20 -9.09
CA LEU A 8 -9.52 40.63 -8.28
C LEU A 8 -10.01 39.68 -7.17
N PRO A 9 -10.97 40.04 -6.29
CA PRO A 9 -11.47 39.13 -5.27
C PRO A 9 -12.21 37.92 -5.85
N LEU A 10 -12.94 38.09 -6.96
CA LEU A 10 -13.57 36.96 -7.67
C LEU A 10 -12.50 35.98 -8.19
N LEU A 11 -11.43 36.49 -8.80
CA LEU A 11 -10.34 35.67 -9.30
C LEU A 11 -9.61 34.94 -8.16
N LEU A 12 -9.33 35.62 -7.04
CA LEU A 12 -8.74 34.99 -5.86
C LEU A 12 -9.63 33.90 -5.27
N PHE A 13 -10.95 34.11 -5.23
CA PHE A 13 -11.91 33.11 -4.78
C PHE A 13 -11.93 31.89 -5.70
N LEU A 14 -11.92 32.08 -7.03
CA LEU A 14 -11.85 30.98 -7.98
C LEU A 14 -10.53 30.19 -7.86
N VAL A 15 -9.40 30.87 -7.68
CA VAL A 15 -8.11 30.21 -7.41
C VAL A 15 -8.17 29.42 -6.11
N PHE A 16 -8.76 29.97 -5.05
CA PHE A 16 -8.93 29.26 -3.79
C PHE A 16 -9.79 27.99 -3.96
N LEU A 17 -10.94 28.08 -4.65
CA LEU A 17 -11.78 26.92 -4.92
C LEU A 17 -11.05 25.86 -5.74
N PHE A 18 -10.26 26.28 -6.72
CA PHE A 18 -9.45 25.36 -7.53
C PHE A 18 -8.39 24.66 -6.69
N LEU A 19 -7.63 25.39 -5.86
CA LEU A 19 -6.64 24.83 -4.95
C LEU A 19 -7.27 23.91 -3.89
N ALA A 20 -8.42 24.28 -3.34
CA ALA A 20 -9.18 23.44 -2.42
C ALA A 20 -9.66 22.15 -3.11
N GLY A 21 -10.11 22.24 -4.37
CA GLY A 21 -10.48 21.09 -5.19
C GLY A 21 -9.31 20.15 -5.45
N ILE A 22 -8.13 20.69 -5.78
CA ILE A 22 -6.88 19.90 -5.92
C ILE A 22 -6.52 19.23 -4.59
N CYS A 23 -6.52 19.97 -3.48
CA CYS A 23 -6.22 19.42 -2.16
C CYS A 23 -7.18 18.29 -1.77
N TRP A 24 -8.47 18.43 -2.10
CA TRP A 24 -9.46 17.40 -1.86
C TRP A 24 -9.24 16.17 -2.75
N LEU A 25 -8.95 16.38 -4.04
CA LEU A 25 -8.67 15.31 -5.00
C LEU A 25 -7.46 14.46 -4.55
N PHE A 26 -6.40 15.11 -4.07
CA PHE A 26 -5.17 14.46 -3.61
C PHE A 26 -5.12 14.21 -2.10
N ARG A 27 -6.26 14.22 -1.41
CA ARG A 27 -6.30 14.10 0.06
C ARG A 27 -5.64 12.81 0.59
N ASN A 28 -5.75 11.71 -0.17
CA ASN A 28 -5.22 10.41 0.25
C ASN A 28 -3.70 10.33 0.08
N GLU A 29 -3.18 10.87 -1.02
CA GLU A 29 -1.76 11.00 -1.31
C GLU A 29 -1.11 11.90 -0.25
N LEU A 30 -1.71 13.05 0.04
CA LEU A 30 -1.25 13.96 1.09
C LEU A 30 -1.27 13.29 2.48
N ALA A 31 -2.32 12.55 2.81
CA ALA A 31 -2.40 11.78 4.05
C ALA A 31 -1.33 10.67 4.11
N SER A 32 -1.09 9.98 2.99
CA SER A 32 -0.04 8.97 2.86
C SER A 32 1.36 9.57 3.04
N ILE A 33 1.64 10.71 2.40
CA ILE A 33 2.91 11.44 2.54
C ILE A 33 3.10 11.94 3.97
N ARG A 34 2.06 12.49 4.59
CA ARG A 34 2.11 12.89 6.01
C ARG A 34 2.40 11.68 6.90
N ALA A 35 1.81 10.53 6.62
CA ALA A 35 2.09 9.28 7.33
C ALA A 35 3.54 8.81 7.15
N GLY A 36 4.16 9.05 5.99
CA GLY A 36 5.55 8.73 5.66
C GLY A 36 6.61 9.39 6.53
N ARG A 37 6.25 10.42 7.30
CA ARG A 37 7.13 11.07 8.28
C ARG A 37 7.24 10.35 9.62
N ARG A 38 6.44 9.29 9.85
CA ARG A 38 6.41 8.54 11.10
C ARG A 38 7.24 7.26 11.01
N ASN A 39 7.76 6.81 12.15
CA ASN A 39 8.29 5.46 12.28
C ASN A 39 7.14 4.45 12.15
N PHE A 40 7.39 3.37 11.41
CA PHE A 40 6.40 2.33 11.14
C PHE A 40 6.88 0.99 11.69
N GLU A 41 6.00 0.32 12.44
CA GLU A 41 6.19 -1.04 12.90
C GLU A 41 5.05 -1.94 12.40
N CYS A 42 5.40 -3.12 11.91
CA CYS A 42 4.42 -4.04 11.36
C CYS A 42 3.69 -4.80 12.47
N GLY A 43 2.39 -4.50 12.68
CA GLY A 43 1.54 -5.24 13.62
C GLY A 43 1.08 -6.63 13.15
N ARG A 44 1.75 -7.23 12.15
CA ARG A 44 1.47 -8.59 11.61
C ARG A 44 0.01 -8.87 11.22
N CYS A 45 -0.74 -7.85 10.82
CA CYS A 45 -2.19 -7.94 10.55
C CYS A 45 -2.60 -8.68 9.26
N GLY A 46 -1.67 -9.26 8.50
CA GLY A 46 -1.98 -9.95 7.24
C GLY A 46 -2.55 -9.09 6.10
N ARG A 47 -2.69 -7.76 6.25
CA ARG A 47 -3.26 -6.90 5.20
C ARG A 47 -2.45 -6.91 3.89
N CYS A 48 -1.12 -7.02 4.00
CA CYS A 48 -0.24 -7.18 2.84
C CYS A 48 -0.51 -8.46 2.02
N CYS A 49 -1.19 -9.47 2.57
CA CYS A 49 -1.56 -10.69 1.84
C CYS A 49 -2.64 -10.43 0.78
N GLY A 50 -3.25 -9.25 0.73
CA GLY A 50 -4.16 -8.86 -0.36
C GLY A 50 -3.47 -8.27 -1.59
N LEU A 51 -2.16 -7.98 -1.53
CA LEU A 51 -1.43 -7.39 -2.65
C LEU A 51 -1.30 -8.37 -3.82
N ASN A 52 -1.24 -7.83 -5.04
CA ASN A 52 -0.75 -8.57 -6.20
C ASN A 52 0.77 -8.44 -6.21
N VAL A 53 1.49 -9.55 -6.03
CA VAL A 53 2.94 -9.54 -5.81
C VAL A 53 3.62 -10.26 -6.96
N ASN A 54 4.44 -9.53 -7.71
CA ASN A 54 5.38 -10.10 -8.66
C ASN A 54 6.54 -10.72 -7.87
N LEU A 55 6.90 -11.96 -8.20
CA LEU A 55 7.99 -12.68 -7.57
C LEU A 55 9.26 -12.54 -8.42
N THR A 56 10.33 -12.11 -7.77
CA THR A 56 11.69 -12.17 -8.31
C THR A 56 12.27 -13.57 -8.18
N GLU A 57 13.37 -13.87 -8.88
CA GLU A 57 14.08 -15.14 -8.72
C GLU A 57 14.58 -15.31 -7.28
N GLU A 58 15.03 -14.23 -6.65
CA GLU A 58 15.48 -14.23 -5.26
C GLU A 58 14.33 -14.53 -4.29
N ASP A 59 13.13 -14.03 -4.58
CA ASP A 59 11.95 -14.34 -3.78
C ASP A 59 11.56 -15.81 -3.90
N VAL A 60 11.58 -16.37 -5.13
CA VAL A 60 11.30 -17.79 -5.37
C VAL A 60 12.33 -18.65 -4.64
N ALA A 61 13.63 -18.41 -4.84
CA ALA A 61 14.71 -19.16 -4.20
C ALA A 61 14.61 -19.14 -2.67
N ARG A 62 14.27 -17.99 -2.08
CA ARG A 62 14.10 -17.84 -0.63
C ARG A 62 12.94 -18.67 -0.08
N ILE A 63 11.82 -18.71 -0.80
CA ILE A 63 10.62 -19.45 -0.38
C ILE A 63 10.82 -20.96 -0.60
N VAL A 64 11.50 -21.36 -1.68
CA VAL A 64 11.89 -22.75 -1.93
C VAL A 64 12.83 -23.27 -0.86
N LYS A 65 13.84 -22.47 -0.47
CA LYS A 65 14.73 -22.80 0.65
C LYS A 65 14.00 -22.98 1.98
N ALA A 66 12.84 -22.34 2.15
CA ALA A 66 11.98 -22.51 3.32
C ALA A 66 11.09 -23.78 3.26
N GLY A 67 11.21 -24.60 2.21
CA GLY A 67 10.52 -25.89 2.09
C GLY A 67 9.24 -25.86 1.25
N HIS A 68 8.96 -24.77 0.52
CA HIS A 68 7.76 -24.67 -0.32
C HIS A 68 8.11 -24.89 -1.80
N SER A 69 7.35 -25.75 -2.50
CA SER A 69 7.56 -25.94 -3.95
C SER A 69 7.06 -24.72 -4.73
N GLU A 70 7.77 -24.29 -5.79
CA GLU A 70 7.38 -23.11 -6.58
C GLU A 70 5.93 -23.21 -7.08
N LYS A 71 5.53 -24.40 -7.58
CA LYS A 71 4.16 -24.67 -8.06
C LYS A 71 3.08 -24.46 -6.99
N SER A 72 3.42 -24.57 -5.70
CA SER A 72 2.45 -24.37 -4.61
C SER A 72 2.09 -22.90 -4.39
N PHE A 73 3.00 -21.97 -4.71
CA PHE A 73 2.84 -20.57 -4.36
C PHE A 73 2.99 -19.57 -5.50
N ALA A 74 3.56 -19.97 -6.63
CA ALA A 74 3.74 -19.11 -7.78
C ALA A 74 2.81 -19.55 -8.92
N GLU A 75 2.21 -18.59 -9.60
CA GLU A 75 1.54 -18.78 -10.88
C GLU A 75 2.21 -17.90 -11.93
N ARG A 76 2.25 -18.34 -13.20
CA ARG A 76 2.80 -17.54 -14.29
C ARG A 76 1.66 -16.97 -15.13
N ARG A 77 1.62 -15.63 -15.28
CA ARG A 77 0.67 -14.93 -16.16
C ARG A 77 1.41 -13.92 -17.00
N PHE A 78 1.19 -13.95 -18.32
CA PHE A 78 1.84 -13.04 -19.27
C PHE A 78 3.38 -12.99 -19.12
N GLY A 79 4.02 -14.14 -18.88
CA GLY A 79 5.46 -14.23 -18.68
C GLY A 79 5.97 -13.82 -17.29
N ILE A 80 5.12 -13.24 -16.44
CA ILE A 80 5.48 -12.76 -15.09
C ILE A 80 5.11 -13.84 -14.06
N ARG A 81 6.00 -14.08 -13.08
CA ARG A 81 5.69 -14.89 -11.90
C ARG A 81 4.94 -14.04 -10.88
N LEU A 82 3.75 -14.49 -10.50
CA LEU A 82 2.89 -13.86 -9.51
C LEU A 82 2.75 -14.79 -8.30
N LEU A 83 2.68 -14.20 -7.12
CA LEU A 83 2.29 -14.90 -5.92
C LEU A 83 0.82 -15.28 -6.03
N LYS A 84 0.54 -16.59 -5.97
CA LYS A 84 -0.79 -17.17 -6.12
C LYS A 84 -1.73 -16.66 -5.04
N LYS A 85 -3.00 -16.51 -5.42
CA LYS A 85 -4.10 -16.13 -4.52
C LYS A 85 -5.20 -17.19 -4.44
N GLU A 86 -5.79 -17.29 -3.26
CA GLU A 86 -6.97 -18.09 -2.92
C GLU A 86 -7.91 -17.18 -2.11
N HIS A 87 -9.18 -17.06 -2.54
CA HIS A 87 -10.18 -16.22 -1.88
C HIS A 87 -9.70 -14.77 -1.62
N ASP A 88 -9.14 -14.12 -2.65
CA ASP A 88 -8.56 -12.75 -2.62
C ASP A 88 -7.38 -12.53 -1.67
N LYS A 89 -6.83 -13.60 -1.10
CA LYS A 89 -5.65 -13.59 -0.24
C LYS A 89 -4.54 -14.42 -0.86
N CYS A 90 -3.29 -14.04 -0.57
CA CYS A 90 -2.13 -14.87 -0.90
C CYS A 90 -2.25 -16.26 -0.23
N VAL A 91 -1.79 -17.31 -0.91
CA VAL A 91 -1.78 -18.71 -0.41
C VAL A 91 -1.16 -18.87 0.98
N PHE A 92 -0.22 -18.00 1.36
CA PHE A 92 0.42 -18.03 2.68
C PHE A 92 -0.37 -17.32 3.79
N PHE A 93 -1.55 -16.77 3.50
CA PHE A 93 -2.42 -16.18 4.52
C PHE A 93 -3.04 -17.30 5.37
N SER A 94 -2.97 -17.14 6.69
CA SER A 94 -3.65 -17.97 7.66
C SER A 94 -4.66 -17.11 8.40
N ALA A 95 -5.94 -17.35 8.18
CA ALA A 95 -6.98 -16.77 9.01
C ALA A 95 -6.87 -17.40 10.40
N VAL A 96 -6.64 -16.58 11.43
CA VAL A 96 -6.68 -17.03 12.82
C VAL A 96 -7.92 -16.39 13.44
N PRO A 97 -8.92 -17.18 13.89
CA PRO A 97 -10.15 -16.65 14.50
C PRO A 97 -9.84 -15.63 15.60
N GLY A 98 -10.57 -14.51 15.62
CA GLY A 98 -10.35 -13.43 16.59
C GLY A 98 -9.15 -12.52 16.31
N THR A 99 -8.41 -12.71 15.22
CA THR A 99 -7.29 -11.84 14.81
C THR A 99 -7.43 -11.36 13.37
N ALA A 100 -6.52 -10.48 12.92
CA ALA A 100 -6.47 -10.03 11.54
C ALA A 100 -5.87 -11.08 10.56
N GLY A 101 -5.48 -12.27 11.07
CA GLY A 101 -4.77 -13.30 10.33
C GLY A 101 -3.26 -13.07 10.28
N ALA A 102 -2.51 -14.13 9.99
CA ALA A 102 -1.05 -14.16 10.00
C ALA A 102 -0.49 -14.68 8.67
N CYS A 103 0.74 -14.31 8.34
CA CYS A 103 1.45 -14.85 7.19
C CYS A 103 2.31 -16.05 7.64
N ARG A 104 2.10 -17.22 7.03
CA ARG A 104 2.82 -18.46 7.37
C ARG A 104 4.31 -18.40 7.08
N ILE A 105 4.72 -17.59 6.10
CA ILE A 105 6.12 -17.40 5.71
C ILE A 105 6.67 -16.03 6.11
N TYR A 106 6.25 -15.48 7.25
CA TYR A 106 6.55 -14.09 7.62
C TYR A 106 8.06 -13.75 7.53
N GLU A 107 8.93 -14.66 7.97
CA GLU A 107 10.39 -14.49 7.92
C GLU A 107 10.97 -14.63 6.51
N HIS A 108 10.27 -15.31 5.60
CA HIS A 108 10.68 -15.56 4.20
C HIS A 108 9.85 -14.77 3.17
N ARG A 109 9.13 -13.73 3.61
CA ARG A 109 8.28 -12.91 2.73
C ARG A 109 9.03 -12.37 1.50
N PRO A 110 8.34 -12.23 0.35
CA PRO A 110 8.86 -11.53 -0.82
C PRO A 110 9.26 -10.09 -0.53
N ALA A 111 10.17 -9.54 -1.33
CA ALA A 111 10.65 -8.16 -1.19
C ALA A 111 9.51 -7.11 -1.19
N VAL A 112 8.49 -7.29 -2.04
CA VAL A 112 7.31 -6.41 -2.07
C VAL A 112 6.56 -6.44 -0.73
N CYS A 113 6.34 -7.63 -0.16
CA CYS A 113 5.67 -7.80 1.12
C CYS A 113 6.45 -7.22 2.31
N ARG A 114 7.79 -7.22 2.24
CA ARG A 114 8.67 -6.59 3.26
C ARG A 114 8.62 -5.08 3.20
N ARG A 115 8.54 -4.51 1.98
CA ARG A 115 8.47 -3.06 1.78
C ARG A 115 7.13 -2.47 2.16
N PHE A 116 6.05 -3.27 2.14
CA PHE A 116 4.74 -2.80 2.60
C PHE A 116 4.83 -2.29 4.05
N PRO A 117 4.29 -1.09 4.36
CA PRO A 117 3.40 -0.25 3.55
C PRO A 117 4.08 0.92 2.85
N ALA A 118 5.40 0.92 2.64
CA ALA A 118 6.09 2.05 2.03
C ALA A 118 5.65 2.30 0.58
N LEU A 119 5.33 3.56 0.28
CA LEU A 119 4.98 4.10 -1.03
C LEU A 119 5.88 5.30 -1.36
N LYS A 120 5.96 5.67 -2.64
CA LYS A 120 6.70 6.85 -3.10
C LYS A 120 5.85 7.62 -4.11
N TYR A 121 5.68 8.92 -3.86
CA TYR A 121 4.93 9.84 -4.72
C TYR A 121 5.87 10.96 -5.15
N PHE A 122 6.28 11.01 -6.43
CA PHE A 122 7.12 12.09 -6.97
C PHE A 122 8.32 12.49 -6.07
N GLY A 123 9.02 11.51 -5.49
CA GLY A 123 10.15 11.75 -4.57
C GLY A 123 9.79 11.76 -3.07
N PHE A 124 8.53 12.01 -2.73
CA PHE A 124 8.05 12.00 -1.35
C PHE A 124 7.79 10.58 -0.85
N ARG A 125 8.23 10.29 0.38
CA ARG A 125 7.92 9.04 1.07
C ARG A 125 6.47 9.08 1.57
N GLY A 126 5.70 8.03 1.28
CA GLY A 126 4.37 7.82 1.82
C GLY A 126 4.22 6.44 2.46
N LEU A 127 3.13 6.22 3.19
CA LEU A 127 2.72 4.92 3.68
C LEU A 127 1.30 4.57 3.23
N ASP A 128 1.07 3.33 2.82
CA ASP A 128 -0.24 2.81 2.44
C ASP A 128 -1.21 2.85 3.63
N LEU A 129 -2.25 3.68 3.50
CA LEU A 129 -3.26 3.90 4.53
C LEU A 129 -4.16 2.67 4.75
N ARG A 130 -4.14 1.68 3.85
CA ARG A 130 -4.82 0.40 4.07
C ARG A 130 -4.16 -0.40 5.19
N CYS A 131 -2.91 -0.11 5.56
CA CYS A 131 -2.27 -0.74 6.70
C CYS A 131 -2.87 -0.22 8.03
N PRO A 132 -3.41 -1.10 8.90
CA PRO A 132 -4.00 -0.70 10.18
C PRO A 132 -3.02 0.04 11.10
N SER A 133 -1.75 -0.39 11.11
CA SER A 133 -0.67 0.25 11.86
C SER A 133 -0.32 1.65 11.35
N VAL A 134 -0.75 2.03 10.12
CA VAL A 134 -0.53 3.36 9.54
C VAL A 134 -1.73 4.27 9.75
N SER A 135 -2.93 3.83 9.39
CA SER A 135 -4.11 4.67 9.37
C SER A 135 -4.66 5.01 10.76
N LYS A 136 -4.20 4.34 11.84
CA LYS A 136 -4.85 4.42 13.17
C LYS A 136 -6.38 4.31 13.01
N ALA A 137 -6.86 3.36 12.21
CA ALA A 137 -8.24 2.92 12.33
C ALA A 137 -8.35 2.29 13.73
N LYS A 138 -9.00 3.01 14.65
CA LYS A 138 -9.53 2.42 15.90
C LYS A 138 -10.31 1.17 15.48
N ARG A 139 -9.92 0.01 16.01
CA ARG A 139 -10.87 -1.09 16.18
C ARG A 139 -11.96 -0.63 17.14
#